data_AF-A0A5C6FDJ5-F1
#
_entry.id   AF-A0A5C6FDJ5-F1
#
_cell.length_a   1.000
_cell.length_b   1.000
_cell.length_c   1.000
_cell.angle_alpha   90.00
_cell.angle_beta   90.00
_cell.angle_gamma   90.00
#
_symmetry.space_group_name_H-M   'P 1'
#
loop_
_entity.id
_entity.type
_entity.pdbx_description
1 polymer ?
#
loop_
_entity_poly.entity_id
_entity_poly.type
_entity_poly.pdbx_seq_one_letter_code
_entity_poly.pdbx_strand_id
1 'polypeptide(L)'
;MVWQLCIAMAEVQRSQFLAVAGFVMLGWVLARRTLRNRKRVNQDTRAANKELHRIRTSKPSALPLADAPPETQRWQVALFDTQRELKAELDTRIVIVQTLLRQVDAKIRHLSELQGRPEIEPAADPAGDRRHEIEAMVMSGHTAEEIAKAMGLPIGNVEMTIATVRVG
;
A
#
# COMPACT_ATOMS: atom_id res chain seq x y z
N MET A 1 65.45 65.30 11.89
CA MET A 1 64.51 64.26 12.38
C MET A 1 63.07 64.48 11.92
N VAL A 2 62.52 65.70 11.91
CA VAL A 2 61.10 65.95 11.54
C VAL A 2 60.74 65.54 10.10
N TRP A 3 61.67 65.70 9.15
CA TRP A 3 61.44 65.34 7.74
C TRP A 3 61.26 63.82 7.53
N GLN A 4 61.98 62.98 8.28
CA GLN A 4 61.83 61.51 8.19
C GLN A 4 60.52 61.01 8.79
N LEU A 5 60.01 61.66 9.84
CA LEU A 5 58.71 61.35 10.44
C LEU A 5 57.54 61.64 9.48
N CYS A 6 57.62 62.74 8.72
CA CYS A 6 56.57 63.08 7.75
C CYS A 6 56.51 62.08 6.58
N ILE A 7 57.66 61.58 6.12
CA ILE A 7 57.73 60.58 5.05
C ILE A 7 57.16 59.24 5.52
N ALA A 8 57.55 58.77 6.72
CA ALA A 8 57.02 57.54 7.28
C ALA A 8 55.50 57.59 7.50
N MET A 9 54.98 58.73 7.96
CA MET A 9 53.54 58.93 8.14
C MET A 9 52.78 58.93 6.80
N ALA A 10 53.37 59.50 5.74
CA ALA A 10 52.81 59.46 4.39
C ALA A 10 52.80 58.04 3.79
N GLU A 11 53.84 57.23 4.03
CA GLU A 11 53.87 55.82 3.61
C GLU A 11 52.83 54.96 4.34
N VAL A 12 52.64 55.21 5.65
CA VAL A 12 51.59 54.56 6.45
C VAL A 12 50.20 54.94 5.93
N GLN A 13 49.93 56.22 5.66
CA GLN A 13 48.65 56.63 5.05
C GLN A 13 48.45 56.00 3.67
N ARG A 14 49.49 55.97 2.82
CA ARG A 14 49.41 55.39 1.46
C ARG A 14 49.08 53.89 1.50
N SER A 15 49.68 53.14 2.42
CA SER A 15 49.40 51.71 2.59
C SER A 15 47.99 51.46 3.13
N GLN A 16 47.49 52.30 4.04
CA GLN A 16 46.10 52.24 4.52
C GLN A 16 45.10 52.49 3.39
N PHE A 17 45.32 53.50 2.54
CA PHE A 17 44.44 53.76 1.40
C PHE A 17 44.43 52.62 0.37
N LEU A 18 45.58 51.99 0.10
CA LEU A 18 45.67 50.82 -0.78
C LEU A 18 44.95 49.60 -0.19
N ALA A 19 45.06 49.36 1.12
CA ALA A 19 44.37 48.27 1.79
C ALA A 19 42.84 48.46 1.74
N VAL A 20 42.34 49.67 2.02
CA VAL A 20 40.91 50.00 1.93
C VAL A 20 40.42 49.88 0.49
N ALA A 21 41.17 50.39 -0.49
CA ALA A 21 40.83 50.27 -1.90
C ALA A 21 40.76 48.79 -2.36
N GLY A 22 41.70 47.96 -1.89
CA GLY A 22 41.68 46.51 -2.11
C GLY A 22 40.43 45.85 -1.53
N PHE A 23 40.04 46.23 -0.31
CA PHE A 23 38.85 45.69 0.35
C PHE A 23 37.55 46.08 -0.37
N VAL A 24 37.44 47.33 -0.83
CA VAL A 24 36.29 47.82 -1.61
C VAL A 24 36.19 47.08 -2.94
N MET A 25 37.31 46.89 -3.64
CA MET A 25 37.34 46.12 -4.89
C MET A 25 36.93 44.66 -4.68
N LEU A 26 37.42 44.02 -3.61
CA LEU A 26 37.11 42.64 -3.30
C LEU A 26 35.63 42.48 -2.92
N GLY A 27 35.09 43.41 -2.13
CA GLY A 27 33.66 43.49 -1.82
C GLY A 27 32.80 43.63 -3.07
N TRP A 28 33.18 44.51 -4.00
CA TRP A 28 32.47 44.69 -5.28
C TRP A 28 32.52 43.44 -6.16
N VAL A 29 33.67 42.78 -6.27
CA VAL A 29 33.83 41.55 -7.08
C VAL A 29 32.99 40.41 -6.50
N LEU A 30 32.98 40.24 -5.18
CA LEU A 30 32.15 39.22 -4.52
C LEU A 30 30.65 39.53 -4.66
N ALA A 31 30.25 40.79 -4.49
CA ALA A 31 28.85 41.20 -4.71
C ALA A 31 28.43 40.90 -6.16
N ARG A 32 29.25 41.30 -7.15
CA ARG A 32 28.97 41.05 -8.58
C ARG A 32 28.91 39.57 -8.92
N ARG A 33 29.79 38.75 -8.33
CA ARG A 33 29.82 37.28 -8.55
C ARG A 33 28.61 36.59 -7.91
N THR A 34 28.27 36.96 -6.68
CA THR A 34 27.11 36.37 -5.97
C THR A 34 25.79 36.74 -6.61
N LEU A 35 25.64 37.96 -7.14
CA LEU A 35 24.47 38.39 -7.92
C LEU A 35 24.27 37.55 -9.19
N ARG A 36 25.34 37.23 -9.92
CA ARG A 36 25.28 36.35 -11.11
C ARG A 36 24.89 34.92 -10.75
N ASN A 37 25.46 34.36 -9.68
CA ASN A 37 25.12 33.00 -9.23
C ASN A 37 23.69 32.92 -8.70
N ARG A 38 23.22 33.91 -7.93
CA ARG A 38 21.83 33.98 -7.45
C ARG A 38 20.81 34.01 -8.58
N LYS A 39 21.11 34.69 -9.69
CA LYS A 39 20.23 34.71 -10.87
C LYS A 39 20.04 33.31 -11.48
N ARG A 40 21.08 32.50 -11.55
CA ARG A 40 20.99 31.11 -12.06
C ARG A 40 20.16 30.23 -11.12
N VAL A 41 20.46 30.24 -9.83
CA VAL A 41 19.73 29.45 -8.82
C VAL A 41 18.24 29.82 -8.77
N ASN A 42 17.90 31.11 -8.89
CA ASN A 42 16.49 31.53 -8.94
C ASN A 42 15.76 31.08 -10.21
N GLN A 43 16.46 30.90 -11.33
CA GLN A 43 15.87 30.36 -12.55
C GLN A 43 15.66 28.84 -12.42
N ASP A 44 16.65 28.13 -11.88
CA ASP A 44 16.57 26.68 -11.68
C ASP A 44 15.47 26.30 -10.67
N THR A 45 15.35 27.04 -9.57
CA THR A 45 14.27 26.83 -8.58
C THR A 45 12.88 27.14 -9.15
N ARG A 46 12.74 28.12 -10.05
CA ARG A 46 11.48 28.39 -10.75
C ARG A 46 11.13 27.29 -11.75
N ALA A 47 12.11 26.76 -12.47
CA ALA A 47 11.93 25.64 -13.39
C ALA A 47 11.51 24.38 -12.63
N ALA A 48 12.23 24.03 -11.56
CA ALA A 48 11.91 22.90 -10.68
C ALA A 48 10.52 23.03 -10.05
N ASN A 49 10.15 24.23 -9.55
CA ASN A 49 8.81 24.46 -9.02
C ASN A 49 7.71 24.32 -10.10
N LYS A 50 7.99 24.74 -11.34
CA LYS A 50 7.04 24.56 -12.45
C LYS A 50 6.85 23.09 -12.79
N GLU A 51 7.90 22.28 -12.72
CA GLU A 51 7.83 20.82 -12.91
C GLU A 51 7.09 20.13 -11.77
N LEU A 52 7.40 20.50 -10.52
CA LEU A 52 6.66 20.04 -9.33
C LEU A 52 5.16 20.37 -9.42
N HIS A 53 4.82 21.57 -9.88
CA HIS A 53 3.44 21.96 -10.12
C HIS A 53 2.77 21.09 -11.19
N ARG A 54 3.45 20.80 -12.30
CA ARG A 54 2.94 19.91 -13.36
C ARG A 54 2.63 18.51 -12.83
N ILE A 55 3.53 17.94 -12.04
CA ILE A 55 3.36 16.62 -11.42
C ILE A 55 2.19 16.63 -10.42
N ARG A 56 2.01 17.73 -9.67
CA ARG A 56 0.89 17.88 -8.73
C ARG A 56 -0.46 17.98 -9.43
N THR A 57 -0.53 18.66 -10.57
CA THR A 57 -1.75 18.71 -11.39
C THR A 57 -2.07 17.39 -12.08
N SER A 58 -1.08 16.54 -12.36
CA SER A 58 -1.30 15.21 -12.92
C SER A 58 -1.61 14.14 -11.87
N LYS A 59 -1.96 14.51 -10.64
CA LYS A 59 -2.34 13.54 -9.61
C LYS A 59 -3.60 12.81 -10.10
N PRO A 60 -3.56 11.47 -10.26
CA PRO A 60 -4.72 10.73 -10.73
C PRO A 60 -5.86 10.93 -9.74
N SER A 61 -7.03 11.31 -10.27
CA SER A 61 -8.24 11.43 -9.48
C SER A 61 -8.46 10.13 -8.69
N ALA A 62 -8.74 10.26 -7.39
CA ALA A 62 -8.96 9.13 -6.50
C ALA A 62 -10.16 8.25 -6.92
N LEU A 63 -11.00 8.78 -7.82
CA LEU A 63 -12.11 8.08 -8.44
C LEU A 63 -11.66 7.58 -9.82
N PRO A 64 -11.63 6.26 -10.07
CA PRO A 64 -11.33 5.74 -11.39
C PRO A 64 -12.33 6.32 -12.39
N LEU A 65 -11.82 6.91 -13.48
CA LEU A 65 -12.59 7.50 -14.58
C LEU A 65 -13.37 8.79 -14.24
N ALA A 66 -13.03 9.52 -13.16
CA ALA A 66 -13.65 10.82 -12.90
C ALA A 66 -13.48 11.83 -14.05
N ASP A 67 -12.36 11.75 -14.77
CA ASP A 67 -12.07 12.58 -15.95
C ASP A 67 -12.59 11.96 -17.27
N ALA A 68 -13.29 10.82 -17.22
CA ALA A 68 -13.80 10.17 -18.41
C ALA A 68 -15.05 10.90 -18.96
N PRO A 69 -15.35 10.79 -20.27
CA PRO A 69 -16.49 11.45 -20.90
C PRO A 69 -17.82 11.20 -20.17
N PRO A 70 -18.78 12.14 -20.24
CA PRO A 70 -20.05 12.02 -19.52
C PRO A 70 -20.85 10.76 -19.93
N GLU A 71 -20.68 10.27 -21.16
CA GLU A 71 -21.28 9.02 -21.62
C GLU A 71 -20.72 7.80 -20.87
N THR A 72 -19.40 7.75 -20.67
CA THR A 72 -18.77 6.66 -19.90
C THR A 72 -19.17 6.67 -18.44
N GLN A 73 -19.39 7.85 -17.85
CA GLN A 73 -19.89 7.99 -16.48
C GLN A 73 -21.33 7.47 -16.36
N ARG A 74 -22.18 7.74 -17.36
CA ARG A 74 -23.55 7.20 -17.40
C ARG A 74 -23.57 5.67 -17.47
N TRP A 75 -22.73 5.08 -18.32
CA TRP A 75 -22.60 3.63 -18.38
C TRP A 75 -22.01 3.05 -17.09
N GLN A 76 -21.08 3.75 -16.44
CA GLN A 76 -20.54 3.32 -15.15
C GLN A 76 -21.63 3.29 -14.07
N VAL A 77 -22.48 4.31 -13.98
CA VAL A 77 -23.63 4.31 -13.05
C VAL A 77 -24.59 3.18 -13.37
N ALA A 78 -24.98 3.02 -14.65
CA ALA A 78 -25.86 1.94 -15.07
C ALA A 78 -25.27 0.55 -14.74
N LEU A 79 -23.96 0.36 -14.93
CA LEU A 79 -23.28 -0.89 -14.57
C LEU A 79 -23.32 -1.11 -13.06
N PHE A 80 -23.03 -0.10 -12.25
CA PHE A 80 -23.09 -0.23 -10.80
C PHE A 80 -24.51 -0.53 -10.29
N ASP A 81 -25.53 0.07 -10.89
CA ASP A 81 -26.92 -0.22 -10.56
C ASP A 81 -27.27 -1.68 -10.90
N THR A 82 -26.90 -2.16 -12.09
CA THR A 82 -27.12 -3.58 -12.47
C THR A 82 -26.36 -4.53 -11.55
N GLN A 83 -25.14 -4.19 -11.12
CA GLN A 83 -24.39 -4.99 -10.15
C GLN A 83 -25.11 -5.07 -8.80
N ARG A 84 -25.67 -3.94 -8.33
CA ARG A 84 -26.41 -3.91 -7.07
C ARG A 84 -27.69 -4.74 -7.14
N GLU A 85 -28.40 -4.67 -8.25
CA GLU A 85 -29.61 -5.46 -8.51
C GLU A 85 -29.30 -6.96 -8.56
N LEU A 86 -28.30 -7.37 -9.36
CA LEU A 86 -27.87 -8.77 -9.47
C LEU A 86 -27.41 -9.33 -8.13
N LYS A 87 -26.72 -8.52 -7.32
CA LYS A 87 -26.31 -8.91 -5.97
C LYS A 87 -27.52 -9.18 -5.07
N ALA A 88 -28.51 -8.29 -5.07
CA ALA A 88 -29.72 -8.45 -4.26
C ALA A 88 -30.52 -9.70 -4.68
N GLU A 89 -30.59 -9.97 -5.99
CA GLU A 89 -31.25 -11.16 -6.51
C GLU A 89 -30.52 -12.45 -6.09
N LEU A 90 -29.20 -12.48 -6.19
CA LEU A 90 -28.38 -13.61 -5.75
C LEU A 90 -28.53 -13.86 -4.25
N ASP A 91 -28.44 -12.83 -3.42
CA ASP A 91 -28.60 -12.94 -1.97
C ASP A 91 -29.97 -13.54 -1.62
N THR A 92 -31.03 -13.09 -2.31
CA THR A 92 -32.39 -13.64 -2.13
C THR A 92 -32.46 -15.11 -2.53
N ARG A 93 -31.88 -15.48 -3.68
CA ARG A 93 -31.87 -16.87 -4.16
C ARG A 93 -31.07 -17.78 -3.23
N ILE A 94 -29.95 -17.33 -2.70
CA ILE A 94 -29.15 -18.08 -1.71
C ILE A 94 -29.98 -18.36 -0.46
N VAL A 95 -30.69 -17.36 0.06
CA VAL A 95 -31.56 -17.54 1.24
C VAL A 95 -32.69 -18.54 0.95
N ILE A 96 -33.33 -18.46 -0.22
CA ILE A 96 -34.37 -19.42 -0.61
C ILE A 96 -33.78 -20.83 -0.70
N VAL A 97 -32.66 -21.01 -1.38
CA VAL A 97 -32.01 -22.32 -1.53
C VAL A 97 -31.58 -22.90 -0.18
N GLN A 98 -30.99 -22.09 0.71
CA GLN A 98 -30.64 -22.52 2.06
C GLN A 98 -31.88 -22.92 2.87
N THR A 99 -32.99 -22.21 2.71
CA THR A 99 -34.25 -22.54 3.39
C THR A 99 -34.83 -23.85 2.87
N LEU A 100 -34.83 -24.04 1.54
CA LEU A 100 -35.28 -25.27 0.91
C LEU A 100 -34.40 -26.46 1.32
N LEU A 101 -33.07 -26.29 1.38
CA LEU A 101 -32.15 -27.32 1.83
C LEU A 101 -32.47 -27.74 3.28
N ARG A 102 -32.65 -26.77 4.18
CA ARG A 102 -33.06 -27.05 5.57
C ARG A 102 -34.40 -27.78 5.65
N GLN A 103 -35.36 -27.42 4.80
CA GLN A 103 -36.65 -28.12 4.75
C GLN A 103 -36.51 -29.56 4.25
N VAL A 104 -35.65 -29.79 3.25
CA VAL A 104 -35.33 -31.13 2.76
C VAL A 104 -34.65 -31.94 3.86
N ASP A 105 -33.65 -31.39 4.55
CA ASP A 105 -32.97 -32.05 5.66
C ASP A 105 -33.93 -32.41 6.81
N ALA A 106 -34.86 -31.50 7.14
CA ALA A 106 -35.88 -31.75 8.15
C ALA A 106 -36.84 -32.88 7.72
N LYS A 107 -37.24 -32.91 6.45
CA LYS A 107 -38.08 -33.99 5.91
C LYS A 107 -37.34 -35.33 5.86
N ILE A 108 -36.06 -35.33 5.50
CA ILE A 108 -35.23 -36.55 5.52
C ILE A 108 -35.16 -37.09 6.96
N ARG A 109 -34.87 -36.23 7.95
CA ARG A 109 -34.85 -36.61 9.37
C ARG A 109 -36.18 -37.20 9.82
N HIS A 110 -37.28 -36.52 9.52
CA HIS A 110 -38.61 -37.02 9.88
C HIS A 110 -38.92 -38.38 9.24
N LEU A 111 -38.54 -38.59 7.98
CA LEU A 111 -38.74 -39.88 7.30
C LEU A 111 -37.80 -40.97 7.83
N SER A 112 -36.55 -40.65 8.19
CA SER A 112 -35.61 -41.62 8.78
C SER A 112 -36.05 -42.08 10.17
N GLU A 113 -36.58 -41.16 10.98
CA GLU A 113 -37.20 -41.46 12.27
C GLU A 113 -38.36 -42.45 12.10
N LEU A 114 -39.27 -42.18 11.16
CA LEU A 114 -40.41 -43.06 10.86
C LEU A 114 -39.99 -44.42 10.31
N GLN A 115 -38.88 -44.49 9.57
CA GLN A 115 -38.34 -45.75 9.05
C GLN A 115 -37.51 -46.53 10.08
N GLY A 116 -37.32 -46.01 11.30
CA GLY A 116 -36.49 -46.64 12.32
C GLY A 116 -35.03 -46.85 11.88
N ARG A 117 -34.59 -46.08 10.88
CA ARG A 117 -33.21 -46.13 10.38
C ARG A 117 -32.42 -45.17 11.28
N PRO A 118 -31.38 -45.62 12.01
CA PRO A 118 -30.57 -44.71 12.81
C PRO A 118 -30.05 -43.60 11.89
N GLU A 119 -30.17 -42.35 12.36
CA GLU A 119 -29.64 -41.17 11.69
C GLU A 119 -28.23 -41.46 11.18
N ILE A 120 -28.02 -41.34 9.88
CA ILE A 120 -26.69 -40.99 9.40
C ILE A 120 -26.53 -39.55 9.87
N GLU A 121 -25.92 -39.37 11.05
CA GLU A 121 -25.54 -38.04 11.52
C GLU A 121 -24.91 -37.28 10.35
N PRO A 122 -25.26 -36.01 10.12
CA PRO A 122 -24.48 -35.19 9.22
C PRO A 122 -23.07 -35.23 9.78
N ALA A 123 -22.16 -35.91 9.07
CA ALA A 123 -20.78 -36.08 9.49
C ALA A 123 -20.28 -34.73 10.01
N ALA A 124 -19.98 -34.67 11.32
CA ALA A 124 -19.19 -33.61 11.90
C ALA A 124 -18.10 -33.29 10.88
N ASP A 125 -18.03 -32.04 10.41
CA ASP A 125 -17.22 -31.65 9.26
C ASP A 125 -15.87 -32.38 9.32
N PRO A 126 -15.66 -33.43 8.52
CA PRO A 126 -14.48 -34.26 8.71
C PRO A 126 -13.24 -33.46 8.32
N ALA A 127 -13.39 -32.31 7.65
CA ALA A 127 -12.29 -31.38 7.43
C ALA A 127 -11.94 -30.55 8.68
N GLY A 128 -12.91 -30.21 9.53
CA GLY A 128 -12.71 -29.50 10.78
C GLY A 128 -11.98 -30.34 11.83
N ASP A 129 -12.43 -31.59 12.02
CA ASP A 129 -11.81 -32.52 12.98
C ASP A 129 -10.38 -32.90 12.55
N ARG A 130 -10.19 -33.15 11.25
CA ARG A 130 -8.86 -33.42 10.68
C ARG A 130 -7.90 -32.24 10.80
N ARG A 131 -8.38 -30.99 10.72
CA ARG A 131 -7.52 -29.80 10.91
C ARG A 131 -7.00 -29.72 12.35
N HIS A 132 -7.88 -29.92 13.33
CA HIS A 132 -7.48 -29.94 14.75
C HIS A 132 -6.49 -31.08 15.05
N GLU A 133 -6.67 -32.24 14.42
CA GLU A 133 -5.77 -33.38 14.58
C GLU A 133 -4.39 -33.14 13.93
N ILE A 134 -4.35 -32.53 12.74
CA ILE A 134 -3.09 -32.09 12.10
C ILE A 134 -2.38 -31.06 12.98
N GLU A 135 -3.11 -30.08 13.51
CA GLU A 135 -2.57 -29.04 14.41
C GLU A 135 -1.97 -29.66 15.69
N ALA A 136 -2.65 -30.61 16.32
CA ALA A 136 -2.15 -31.32 17.50
C ALA A 136 -0.86 -32.11 17.20
N MET A 137 -0.76 -32.73 16.03
CA MET A 137 0.45 -33.44 15.62
C MET A 137 1.62 -32.51 15.26
N VAL A 138 1.34 -31.35 14.68
CA VAL A 138 2.35 -30.31 14.44
C VAL A 138 2.87 -29.75 15.76
N MET A 139 1.98 -29.50 16.73
CA MET A 139 2.35 -29.00 18.06
C MET A 139 3.18 -30.01 18.88
N SER A 140 3.04 -31.31 18.60
CA SER A 140 3.88 -32.36 19.19
C SER A 140 5.19 -32.59 18.41
N GLY A 141 5.45 -31.82 17.36
CA GLY A 141 6.72 -31.81 16.62
C GLY A 141 6.82 -32.80 15.46
N HIS A 142 5.71 -33.41 15.04
CA HIS A 142 5.71 -34.34 13.90
C HIS A 142 5.90 -33.59 12.58
N THR A 143 6.62 -34.22 11.66
CA THR A 143 6.86 -33.69 10.31
C THR A 143 5.67 -33.95 9.38
N ALA A 144 5.55 -33.19 8.29
CA ALA A 144 4.45 -33.33 7.33
C ALA A 144 4.36 -34.74 6.71
N GLU A 145 5.50 -35.42 6.54
CA GLU A 145 5.57 -36.81 6.06
C GLU A 145 5.01 -37.81 7.07
N GLU A 146 5.32 -37.63 8.36
CA GLU A 146 4.84 -38.49 9.44
C GLU A 146 3.34 -38.33 9.66
N ILE A 147 2.83 -37.10 9.58
CA ILE A 147 1.41 -36.79 9.68
C ILE A 147 0.64 -37.39 8.49
N ALA A 148 1.17 -37.25 7.27
CA ALA A 148 0.59 -37.83 6.07
C ALA A 148 0.50 -39.37 6.17
N LYS A 149 1.55 -40.01 6.69
CA LYS A 149 1.59 -41.46 6.90
C LYS A 149 0.66 -41.93 8.02
N ALA A 150 0.58 -41.20 9.13
CA ALA A 150 -0.28 -41.53 10.26
C ALA A 150 -1.78 -41.41 9.90
N MET A 151 -2.14 -40.43 9.08
CA MET A 151 -3.53 -40.14 8.69
C MET A 151 -3.96 -40.78 7.37
N GLY A 152 -3.03 -41.41 6.64
CA GLY A 152 -3.30 -41.94 5.29
C GLY A 152 -3.68 -40.87 4.26
N LEU A 153 -3.18 -39.65 4.44
CA LEU A 153 -3.49 -38.49 3.59
C LEU A 153 -2.35 -38.19 2.60
N PRO A 154 -2.65 -37.64 1.41
CA PRO A 154 -1.63 -37.12 0.52
C PRO A 154 -0.83 -35.99 1.19
N ILE A 155 0.50 -36.04 1.07
CA ILE A 155 1.41 -35.06 1.70
C ILE A 155 1.05 -33.60 1.37
N GLY A 156 0.66 -33.33 0.13
CA GLY A 156 0.29 -31.98 -0.30
C GLY A 156 -0.94 -31.40 0.41
N ASN A 157 -1.89 -32.24 0.84
CA ASN A 157 -3.06 -31.79 1.59
C ASN A 157 -2.69 -31.41 3.03
N VAL A 158 -1.71 -32.11 3.61
CA VAL A 158 -1.18 -31.82 4.95
C VAL A 158 -0.38 -30.52 4.91
N GLU A 159 0.52 -30.35 3.92
CA GLU A 159 1.30 -29.13 3.75
C GLU A 159 0.42 -27.88 3.54
N MET A 160 -0.63 -28.00 2.74
CA MET A 160 -1.58 -26.90 2.52
C MET A 160 -2.31 -26.51 3.81
N THR A 161 -2.68 -27.49 4.63
CA THR A 161 -3.34 -27.25 5.92
C THR A 161 -2.40 -26.57 6.91
N ILE A 162 -1.16 -27.05 7.01
CA ILE A 162 -0.11 -26.43 7.85
C ILE A 162 0.18 -24.99 7.39
N ALA A 163 0.24 -24.75 6.07
CA ALA A 163 0.45 -23.43 5.51
C ALA A 163 -0.69 -22.46 5.86
N THR A 164 -1.94 -22.92 5.82
CA THR A 164 -3.09 -22.09 6.22
C THR A 164 -3.10 -21.74 7.71
N VAL A 165 -2.65 -22.67 8.57
CA VAL A 165 -2.56 -22.45 10.03
C VAL A 165 -1.44 -21.47 10.39
N ARG A 166 -0.31 -21.50 9.69
CA ARG A 166 0.84 -20.62 9.97
C ARG A 166 0.63 -19.16 9.55
N VAL A 167 -0.34 -18.90 8.68
CA VAL A 167 -0.60 -17.57 8.09
C VAL A 167 -1.73 -16.82 8.81
N GLY A 168 -2.51 -17.51 9.65
CA GLY A 168 -3.48 -16.90 10.57
C GLY A 168 -2.85 -16.51 11.90
#